data_AF-A0A0F9H997-F1
#
_entry.id   AF-A0A0F9H997-F1
#
_cell.length_a   1.000
_cell.length_b   1.000
_cell.length_c   1.000
_cell.angle_alpha   90.00
_cell.angle_beta   90.00
_cell.angle_gamma   90.00
#
_symmetry.space_group_name_H-M   'P 1'
#
loop_
_entity.id
_entity.type
_entity.pdbx_description
1 polymer ?
#
loop_
_entity_poly.entity_id
_entity_poly.type
_entity_poly.pdbx_seq_one_letter_code
_entity_poly.pdbx_strand_id
1 'polypeptide(L)' 'LQELLQLLKSRFNVTCNEGVSLYTIRHFDEKAIASLQNGHEILLEQRGKETLQLVVK' A
#
# COMPACT_ATOMS: atom_id res chain seq x y z
N LEU A 1 -13.27 -12.32 -8.26
CA LEU A 1 -13.03 -10.97 -7.68
C LEU A 1 -14.23 -10.04 -7.87
N GLN A 2 -14.79 -9.93 -9.08
CA GLN A 2 -15.90 -9.01 -9.37
C GLN A 2 -17.17 -9.25 -8.53
N GLU A 3 -17.56 -10.51 -8.33
CA GLU A 3 -18.70 -10.89 -7.47
C GLU A 3 -18.52 -10.44 -6.02
N LEU A 4 -17.32 -10.64 -5.45
CA LEU A 4 -16.99 -10.19 -4.10
C LEU A 4 -17.06 -8.65 -3.98
N LEU A 5 -16.53 -7.92 -4.96
CA LEU A 5 -16.59 -6.47 -4.98
C LEU A 5 -18.04 -5.96 -5.07
N GLN A 6 -18.90 -6.60 -5.86
CA GLN A 6 -20.32 -6.27 -5.92
C GLN A 6 -21.02 -6.48 -4.57
N LEU A 7 -20.74 -7.61 -3.91
CA LEU A 7 -21.30 -7.90 -2.59
C LEU A 7 -20.88 -6.86 -1.55
N LEU A 8 -19.59 -6.48 -1.52
CA LEU A 8 -19.10 -5.46 -0.58
C LEU A 8 -19.64 -4.06 -0.89
N LYS A 9 -19.72 -3.67 -2.17
CA LYS A 9 -20.27 -2.36 -2.59
C LYS A 9 -21.74 -2.16 -2.23
N SER A 10 -22.50 -3.25 -2.05
CA SER A 10 -23.90 -3.16 -1.61
C SER A 10 -24.05 -2.63 -0.17
N ARG A 11 -22.99 -2.71 0.64
CA ARG A 11 -23.01 -2.35 2.08
C ARG A 11 -21.97 -1.32 2.48
N PHE A 12 -20.90 -1.16 1.69
CA PHE A 12 -19.76 -0.32 2.01
C PHE A 12 -19.35 0.52 0.81
N ASN A 13 -18.68 1.65 1.05
CA ASN A 13 -18.01 2.38 -0.01
C ASN A 13 -16.68 1.68 -0.33
N VAL A 14 -16.58 1.04 -1.48
CA VAL A 14 -15.43 0.18 -1.84
C VAL A 14 -14.73 0.70 -3.10
N THR A 15 -13.43 0.94 -2.97
CA THR A 15 -12.51 1.23 -4.06
C THR A 15 -11.51 0.08 -4.18
N CYS A 16 -11.31 -0.43 -5.39
CA CYS A 16 -10.30 -1.47 -5.67
C CYS A 16 -9.22 -0.85 -6.57
N ASN A 17 -7.96 -0.92 -6.11
CA ASN A 17 -6.80 -0.44 -6.85
C ASN A 17 -6.03 -1.63 -7.41
N GLU A 18 -5.95 -1.72 -8.73
CA GLU A 18 -5.15 -2.72 -9.44
C GLU A 18 -3.79 -2.14 -9.82
N GLY A 19 -2.84 -3.02 -10.17
CA GLY A 19 -1.50 -2.62 -10.60
C GLY A 19 -0.62 -2.07 -9.48
N VAL A 20 -0.89 -2.47 -8.23
CA VAL A 20 -0.13 -2.01 -7.06
C VAL A 20 0.99 -2.97 -6.69
N SER A 21 2.05 -2.45 -6.06
CA SER A 21 3.17 -3.23 -5.53
C SER A 21 3.30 -3.04 -4.02
N LEU A 22 3.56 -4.12 -3.29
CA LEU A 22 3.84 -4.10 -1.85
C LEU A 22 5.35 -4.16 -1.61
N TYR A 23 5.91 -3.07 -1.06
CA TYR A 23 7.29 -3.02 -0.59
C TYR A 23 7.33 -3.24 0.92
N THR A 24 8.27 -4.07 1.38
CA THR A 24 8.53 -4.27 2.81
C THR A 24 10.01 -4.03 3.08
N ILE A 25 10.31 -3.00 3.88
CA ILE A 25 11.66 -2.66 4.33
C ILE A 25 11.80 -3.13 5.78
N ARG A 26 12.87 -3.85 6.09
CA ARG A 26 13.25 -4.22 7.46
C ARG A 26 14.40 -3.34 7.92
N HIS A 27 14.45 -3.03 9.21
CA HIS A 27 15.44 -2.14 9.82
C HIS A 27 15.59 -0.84 9.01
N PHE A 28 14.46 -0.23 8.66
CA PHE A 28 14.45 0.94 7.79
C PHE A 28 15.22 2.10 8.44
N ASP A 29 15.97 2.83 7.61
CA ASP A 29 16.55 4.13 7.97
C ASP A 29 15.89 5.24 7.14
N GLU A 30 16.14 6.50 7.51
CA GLU A 30 15.52 7.64 6.83
C GLU A 30 15.89 7.72 5.33
N LYS A 31 17.07 7.20 4.97
CA LYS A 31 17.56 7.20 3.58
C LYS A 31 16.80 6.20 2.71
N ALA A 32 16.56 4.99 3.21
CA ALA A 32 15.78 3.97 2.53
C ALA A 32 14.34 4.43 2.32
N ILE A 33 13.76 5.11 3.31
CA ILE A 33 12.42 5.70 3.22
C ILE A 33 12.35 6.74 2.11
N ALA A 34 13.27 7.70 2.11
CA ALA A 34 13.30 8.78 1.11
C ALA A 34 13.49 8.24 -0.31
N SER A 35 14.22 7.14 -0.49
CA SER A 35 14.44 6.52 -1.81
C SER A 35 13.17 5.91 -2.42
N LEU A 36 12.25 5.40 -1.60
CA LEU A 36 10.99 4.79 -2.07
C LEU A 36 9.86 5.80 -2.21
N GLN A 37 9.90 6.90 -1.44
CA GLN A 37 8.97 8.02 -1.57
C GLN A 37 9.21 8.83 -2.85
N ASN A 38 10.44 8.83 -3.38
CA ASN A 38 10.79 9.59 -4.57
C ASN A 38 10.52 8.79 -5.86
N GLY A 39 9.31 8.92 -6.39
CA GLY A 39 8.97 8.46 -7.75
C GLY A 39 7.74 7.55 -7.86
N HIS A 40 7.14 7.17 -6.75
CA HIS A 40 5.97 6.29 -6.71
C HIS A 40 4.79 6.96 -5.98
N GLU A 41 3.56 6.70 -6.46
CA GLU A 41 2.35 7.14 -5.76
C GLU A 41 2.08 6.17 -4.60
N ILE A 42 2.23 6.65 -3.36
CA ILE A 42 1.97 5.83 -2.17
C ILE A 42 0.48 5.85 -1.86
N LEU A 43 -0.16 4.67 -1.95
CA LEU A 43 -1.56 4.48 -1.57
C LEU A 43 -1.74 4.15 -0.09
N LEU A 44 -0.75 3.47 0.50
CA LEU A 44 -0.77 3.09 1.91
C LEU A 44 0.65 3.02 2.46
N GLU A 45 0.85 3.62 3.63
CA GLU A 45 2.07 3.49 4.43
C GLU A 45 1.72 2.91 5.80
N GLN A 46 2.42 1.85 6.20
CA GLN A 46 2.28 1.23 7.52
C GLN A 46 3.64 1.04 8.17
N ARG A 47 3.84 1.68 9.33
CA ARG A 47 5.10 1.67 10.07
C ARG A 47 4.99 0.84 11.34
N GLY A 48 5.73 -0.26 11.39
CA GLY A 48 5.99 -1.06 12.58
C GLY A 48 7.28 -0.63 13.28
N LYS A 49 7.66 -1.37 14.32
CA LYS A 49 8.90 -1.10 15.08
C LYS A 49 10.16 -1.27 14.24
N GLU A 50 10.20 -2.30 13.41
CA GLU A 50 11.37 -2.63 12.57
C GLU A 50 11.03 -2.74 11.09
N THR A 51 9.75 -2.63 10.74
CA THR A 51 9.25 -2.83 9.38
C THR A 51 8.52 -1.59 8.89
N LEU A 52 8.77 -1.22 7.64
CA LEU A 52 7.95 -0.27 6.90
C LEU A 52 7.33 -1.02 5.72
N GLN A 53 6.02 -0.93 5.59
CA GLN A 53 5.28 -1.48 4.46
C GLN A 53 4.63 -0.36 3.66
N LEU A 54 4.82 -0.41 2.34
CA LEU A 54 4.32 0.58 1.40
C LEU A 54 3.54 -0.14 0.30
N VAL A 55 2.32 0.32 0.03
CA VAL A 55 1.58 -0.04 -1.19
C VAL A 55 1.68 1.13 -2.15
N VAL A 56 2.27 0.88 -3.33
CA VAL A 56 2.48 1.92 -4.34
C VAL A 56 1.83 1.56 -5.67
N LYS A 57 1.50 2.57 -6.48
CA LYS A 57 1.24 2.44 -7.93
C LYS A 57 2.46 2.77 -8.76
#